data_AF-A0A929XBT3-F1
#
_entry.id   AF-A0A929XBT3-F1
#
_cell.length_a   1.000
_cell.length_b   1.000
_cell.length_c   1.000
_cell.angle_alpha   90.00
_cell.angle_beta   90.00
_cell.angle_gamma   90.00
#
_symmetry.space_group_name_H-M   'P 1'
#
loop_
_entity.id
_entity.type
_entity.pdbx_description
1 polymer ?
#
loop_
_entity_poly.entity_id
_entity_poly.type
_entity_poly.pdbx_seq_one_letter_code
_entity_poly.pdbx_strand_id
1 'polypeptide(L)'
;KEPFVRVSWDEAIKLSAKILKENFDKYGSEAIYGQLYQWGSLGKVGHSQRTAKRMLNALGGYVSELGGYSYGAATAFLPHVTGSIDPTHNPTRWEGVVKEAKTIVFWGTNPVVSNKIAIGVPMHNSYAYYETMKEKFKKDEMKIYSVDVYRNETAEYFGAHYLAVRPCTDTAMLIGLCEYLYENGLYDKEFIERYTVGFDKFKEYFTGAKDGVKKDLAWASKICGVSEKELKELADTLAKKDTLIVTGYAIQRQHHGEMAYWALIALAAMLGDIGKTGRGYVMNDQMHKNADISFIAPKLQAFNPAVNEKYLAPQGKLAKAKYHEIPNSRLIDAIMEPGKEIERNGKKYVMPHIRVMFNANGSTFTRHPDTNRAVEAMKKIEAIITTEPFWTSTARLSDIVLPAALECERTDIE
;
A
#
# COMPACT_ATOMS: atom_id res chain seq x y z
N LYS A 1 39.60 -4.63 -11.33
CA LYS A 1 39.79 -5.58 -10.20
C LYS A 1 38.41 -5.93 -9.69
N GLU A 2 38.15 -7.19 -9.34
CA GLU A 2 36.91 -7.58 -8.67
C GLU A 2 36.86 -6.85 -7.30
N PRO A 3 35.82 -6.03 -7.02
CA PRO A 3 35.71 -5.32 -5.75
C PRO A 3 35.39 -6.24 -4.55
N PHE A 4 34.92 -7.46 -4.79
CA PHE A 4 34.63 -8.45 -3.73
C PHE A 4 35.73 -9.51 -3.59
N VAL A 5 35.89 -10.03 -2.37
CA VAL A 5 36.76 -11.17 -2.06
C VAL A 5 35.92 -12.34 -1.60
N ARG A 6 36.11 -13.51 -2.21
CA ARG A 6 35.45 -14.74 -1.76
C ARG A 6 36.06 -15.20 -0.44
N VAL A 7 35.21 -15.49 0.53
CA VAL A 7 35.60 -16.00 1.86
C VAL A 7 34.84 -17.29 2.20
N SER A 8 35.24 -17.94 3.30
CA SER A 8 34.51 -19.07 3.85
C SER A 8 33.22 -18.64 4.56
N TRP A 9 32.27 -19.56 4.72
CA TRP A 9 31.05 -19.31 5.52
C TRP A 9 31.37 -18.93 6.96
N ASP A 10 32.31 -19.63 7.60
CA ASP A 10 32.72 -19.36 8.98
C ASP A 10 33.23 -17.93 9.16
N GLU A 11 34.03 -17.46 8.21
CA GLU A 11 34.56 -16.09 8.22
C GLU A 11 33.45 -15.06 8.02
N ALA A 12 32.60 -15.25 7.01
CA ALA A 12 31.50 -14.33 6.70
C ALA A 12 30.49 -14.21 7.86
N ILE A 13 30.13 -15.35 8.48
CA ILE A 13 29.19 -15.39 9.61
C ILE A 13 29.82 -14.74 10.85
N LYS A 14 31.07 -15.07 11.19
CA LYS A 14 31.76 -14.48 12.34
C LYS A 14 31.90 -12.96 12.19
N LEU A 15 32.27 -12.49 10.99
CA LEU A 15 32.40 -11.06 10.71
C LEU A 15 31.04 -10.35 10.80
N SER A 16 29.99 -10.91 10.19
CA SER A 16 28.63 -10.37 10.25
C SER A 16 28.12 -10.27 11.69
N ALA A 17 28.30 -11.34 12.48
CA ALA A 17 27.88 -11.40 13.88
C ALA A 17 28.65 -10.39 14.75
N LYS A 18 29.96 -10.25 14.53
CA LYS A 18 30.81 -9.27 15.20
C LYS A 18 30.31 -7.84 14.94
N ILE A 19 30.12 -7.47 13.67
CA ILE A 19 29.66 -6.13 13.26
C ILE A 19 28.32 -5.78 13.91
N LEU A 20 27.34 -6.70 13.84
CA LEU A 20 26.03 -6.51 14.44
C LEU A 20 26.12 -6.36 15.97
N LYS A 21 26.89 -7.24 16.63
CA LYS A 21 27.00 -7.26 18.09
C LYS A 21 27.74 -6.04 18.64
N GLU A 22 28.86 -5.67 18.05
CA GLU A 22 29.65 -4.50 18.50
C GLU A 22 28.88 -3.19 18.35
N ASN A 23 28.15 -3.02 17.23
CA ASN A 23 27.30 -1.84 17.05
C ASN A 23 26.11 -1.82 18.01
N PHE A 24 25.45 -2.96 18.21
CA PHE A 24 24.36 -3.06 19.18
C PHE A 24 24.83 -2.82 20.61
N ASP A 25 25.97 -3.37 21.02
CA ASP A 25 26.50 -3.19 22.39
C ASP A 25 26.89 -1.74 22.66
N LYS A 26 27.41 -1.04 21.65
CA LYS A 26 27.89 0.34 21.79
C LYS A 26 26.77 1.38 21.66
N TYR A 27 25.79 1.14 20.80
CA TYR A 27 24.80 2.14 20.40
C TYR A 27 23.35 1.68 20.57
N GLY A 28 23.11 0.43 20.97
CA GLY A 28 21.78 -0.14 21.10
C GLY A 28 21.08 -0.40 19.77
N SER A 29 19.77 -0.66 19.84
CA SER A 29 18.96 -1.04 18.67
C SER A 29 18.76 0.06 17.64
N GLU A 30 19.00 1.34 17.97
CA GLU A 30 18.92 2.43 17.00
C GLU A 30 19.98 2.35 15.91
N ALA A 31 21.13 1.70 16.19
CA ALA A 31 22.20 1.55 15.22
C ALA A 31 21.92 0.46 14.18
N ILE A 32 20.96 -0.44 14.43
CA ILE A 32 20.68 -1.60 13.58
C ILE A 32 19.40 -1.35 12.80
N TYR A 33 19.49 -1.19 11.49
CA TYR A 33 18.30 -1.13 10.63
C TYR A 33 17.86 -2.54 10.19
N GLY A 34 16.61 -2.87 10.49
CA GLY A 34 16.08 -4.23 10.40
C GLY A 34 14.67 -4.34 9.82
N GLN A 35 14.18 -3.33 9.10
CA GLN A 35 12.83 -3.36 8.55
C GLN A 35 12.61 -4.53 7.57
N LEU A 36 13.62 -4.80 6.73
CA LEU A 36 13.61 -5.90 5.76
C LEU A 36 12.40 -5.82 4.82
N TYR A 37 12.13 -4.63 4.27
CA TYR A 37 10.98 -4.41 3.39
C TYR A 37 11.16 -5.15 2.06
N GLN A 38 10.26 -6.10 1.77
CA GLN A 38 10.36 -6.97 0.62
C GLN A 38 8.99 -7.51 0.18
N TRP A 39 8.90 -7.96 -1.07
CA TRP A 39 7.90 -8.94 -1.51
C TRP A 39 8.28 -10.36 -1.07
N GLY A 40 9.59 -10.64 -1.07
CA GLY A 40 10.16 -11.85 -0.52
C GLY A 40 9.78 -13.12 -1.25
N SER A 41 9.78 -14.20 -0.49
CA SER A 41 9.49 -15.56 -0.94
C SER A 41 8.29 -16.12 -0.17
N LEU A 42 7.53 -17.03 -0.79
CA LEU A 42 6.54 -17.85 -0.11
C LEU A 42 7.16 -18.76 0.96
N GLY A 43 6.31 -19.23 1.87
CA GLY A 43 6.67 -20.17 2.92
C GLY A 43 6.34 -19.67 4.32
N LYS A 44 5.85 -20.55 5.19
CA LYS A 44 5.58 -20.24 6.61
C LYS A 44 6.79 -20.43 7.50
N VAL A 45 7.83 -21.14 7.06
CA VAL A 45 9.04 -21.47 7.84
C VAL A 45 10.28 -20.75 7.33
N GLY A 46 10.58 -20.83 6.04
CA GLY A 46 11.78 -20.30 5.38
C GLY A 46 11.68 -18.83 4.97
N HIS A 47 10.59 -18.13 5.29
CA HIS A 47 10.39 -16.74 4.92
C HIS A 47 11.51 -15.84 5.47
N SER A 48 12.35 -15.32 4.59
CA SER A 48 13.59 -14.60 4.92
C SER A 48 13.36 -13.43 5.88
N GLN A 49 12.29 -12.66 5.70
CA GLN A 49 11.97 -11.55 6.60
C GLN A 49 11.77 -12.03 8.05
N ARG A 50 11.04 -13.12 8.25
CA ARG A 50 10.67 -13.61 9.58
C ARG A 50 11.89 -14.22 10.27
N THR A 51 12.70 -14.97 9.53
CA THR A 51 13.90 -15.61 10.07
C THR A 51 14.95 -14.56 10.44
N ALA A 52 15.16 -13.56 9.58
CA ALA A 52 16.04 -12.43 9.87
C ALA A 52 15.53 -11.58 11.04
N LYS A 53 14.23 -11.24 11.11
CA LYS A 53 13.65 -10.52 12.25
C LYS A 53 13.79 -11.30 13.57
N ARG A 54 13.71 -12.63 13.54
CA ARG A 54 13.97 -13.46 14.73
C ARG A 54 15.40 -13.33 15.22
N MET A 55 16.37 -13.35 14.32
CA MET A 55 17.78 -13.12 14.65
C MET A 55 18.00 -11.73 15.26
N LEU A 56 17.44 -10.68 14.64
CA LEU A 56 17.56 -9.30 15.14
C LEU A 56 16.83 -9.09 16.47
N ASN A 57 15.71 -9.79 16.71
CA ASN A 57 15.04 -9.80 18.00
C ASN A 57 15.86 -10.51 19.08
N ALA A 58 16.61 -11.56 18.72
CA ALA A 58 17.55 -12.21 19.63
C ALA A 58 18.76 -11.33 19.93
N LEU A 59 19.20 -10.49 18.98
CA LEU A 59 20.22 -9.47 19.22
C LEU A 59 19.76 -8.42 20.24
N GLY A 60 18.48 -8.03 20.19
CA GLY A 60 17.86 -7.11 21.16
C GLY A 60 17.05 -5.97 20.53
N GLY A 61 16.70 -6.08 19.25
CA GLY A 61 15.83 -5.13 18.53
C GLY A 61 16.56 -4.32 17.47
N TYR A 62 15.81 -3.48 16.76
CA TYR A 62 16.28 -2.77 15.57
C TYR A 62 15.39 -1.55 15.25
N VAL A 63 15.83 -0.70 14.33
CA VAL A 63 15.02 0.32 13.66
C VAL A 63 14.07 -0.34 12.65
N SER A 64 12.77 -0.13 12.87
CA SER A 64 11.66 -0.62 12.05
C SER A 64 10.96 0.54 11.33
N GLU A 65 10.28 0.28 10.22
CA GLU A 65 9.44 1.26 9.53
C GLU A 65 7.95 1.04 9.83
N LEU A 66 7.20 2.14 9.96
CA LEU A 66 5.74 2.18 10.10
C LEU A 66 5.05 2.30 8.75
N GLY A 67 4.11 1.41 8.45
CA GLY A 67 3.35 1.39 7.20
C GLY A 67 4.08 0.65 6.08
N GLY A 68 3.84 1.07 4.83
CA GLY A 68 4.45 0.44 3.65
C GLY A 68 4.38 1.33 2.40
N TYR A 69 5.10 0.93 1.36
CA TYR A 69 5.14 1.68 0.08
C TYR A 69 3.85 1.53 -0.72
N SER A 70 3.04 0.50 -0.41
CA SER A 70 1.83 0.22 -1.16
C SER A 70 0.76 1.27 -0.89
N TYR A 71 0.34 1.44 0.37
CA TYR A 71 -0.81 2.23 0.80
C TYR A 71 -0.48 3.12 2.02
N GLY A 72 0.74 3.67 2.06
CA GLY A 72 1.28 4.41 3.20
C GLY A 72 0.43 5.61 3.64
N ALA A 73 -0.08 6.42 2.71
CA ALA A 73 -0.96 7.54 3.02
C ALA A 73 -2.27 7.04 3.64
N ALA A 74 -2.88 6.04 3.02
CA ALA A 74 -4.13 5.42 3.47
C ALA A 74 -4.05 4.93 4.93
N THR A 75 -2.95 4.30 5.34
CA THR A 75 -2.77 3.86 6.75
C THR A 75 -2.75 4.99 7.77
N ALA A 76 -2.39 6.21 7.36
CA ALA A 76 -2.29 7.34 8.26
C ALA A 76 -3.64 8.04 8.45
N PHE A 77 -4.43 8.19 7.39
CA PHE A 77 -5.64 9.03 7.41
C PHE A 77 -6.96 8.24 7.52
N LEU A 78 -7.06 7.02 6.95
CA LEU A 78 -8.33 6.27 6.94
C LEU A 78 -8.92 6.02 8.33
N PRO A 79 -8.13 5.73 9.39
CA PRO A 79 -8.69 5.60 10.74
C PRO A 79 -9.43 6.84 11.25
N HIS A 80 -9.10 8.02 10.73
CA HIS A 80 -9.78 9.28 11.08
C HIS A 80 -11.05 9.54 10.27
N VAL A 81 -11.20 8.91 9.10
CA VAL A 81 -12.34 9.12 8.19
C VAL A 81 -13.38 8.02 8.33
N THR A 82 -12.94 6.76 8.36
CA THR A 82 -13.81 5.58 8.35
C THR A 82 -13.70 4.74 9.63
N GLY A 83 -12.90 5.19 10.60
CA GLY A 83 -12.68 4.51 11.88
C GLY A 83 -11.80 3.26 11.75
N SER A 84 -12.31 2.20 11.12
CA SER A 84 -11.69 0.87 11.10
C SER A 84 -11.60 0.23 9.71
N ILE A 85 -12.08 0.87 8.64
CA ILE A 85 -11.94 0.32 7.28
C ILE A 85 -10.47 0.42 6.85
N ASP A 86 -9.70 -0.60 7.19
CA ASP A 86 -8.34 -0.83 6.73
C ASP A 86 -8.37 -1.29 5.27
N PRO A 87 -7.49 -0.76 4.38
CA PRO A 87 -7.35 -1.22 3.00
C PRO A 87 -6.85 -2.67 2.90
N THR A 88 -6.74 -3.42 4.00
CA THR A 88 -6.46 -4.85 4.04
C THR A 88 -7.65 -5.70 4.50
N HIS A 89 -8.76 -5.10 4.95
CA HIS A 89 -9.96 -5.82 5.40
C HIS A 89 -10.77 -6.42 4.26
N ASN A 90 -11.22 -7.67 4.42
CA ASN A 90 -11.95 -8.43 3.42
C ASN A 90 -12.98 -7.58 2.65
N PRO A 91 -12.88 -7.53 1.31
CA PRO A 91 -13.74 -6.70 0.49
C PRO A 91 -15.15 -7.28 0.42
N THR A 92 -16.07 -6.53 -0.19
CA THR A 92 -17.33 -7.10 -0.66
C THR A 92 -17.06 -8.28 -1.61
N ARG A 93 -17.93 -9.28 -1.59
CA ARG A 93 -17.76 -10.49 -2.40
C ARG A 93 -18.14 -10.25 -3.85
N TRP A 94 -17.39 -10.82 -4.80
CA TRP A 94 -17.68 -10.66 -6.21
C TRP A 94 -19.05 -11.20 -6.62
N GLU A 95 -19.57 -12.24 -5.95
CA GLU A 95 -20.96 -12.71 -6.15
C GLU A 95 -21.98 -11.62 -5.87
N GLY A 96 -21.76 -10.84 -4.80
CA GLY A 96 -22.61 -9.70 -4.47
C GLY A 96 -22.48 -8.59 -5.52
N VAL A 97 -21.24 -8.33 -5.99
CA VAL A 97 -20.98 -7.32 -7.02
C VAL A 97 -21.68 -7.67 -8.33
N VAL A 98 -21.44 -8.85 -8.90
CA VAL A 98 -22.02 -9.23 -10.20
C VAL A 98 -23.54 -9.38 -10.16
N LYS A 99 -24.10 -9.61 -8.96
CA LYS A 99 -25.54 -9.69 -8.75
C LYS A 99 -26.20 -8.32 -8.65
N GLU A 100 -25.66 -7.42 -7.84
CA GLU A 100 -26.37 -6.21 -7.41
C GLU A 100 -25.86 -4.92 -8.07
N ALA A 101 -24.59 -4.84 -8.47
CA ALA A 101 -24.05 -3.64 -9.12
C ALA A 101 -24.47 -3.57 -10.59
N LYS A 102 -24.85 -2.38 -11.05
CA LYS A 102 -25.09 -2.06 -12.47
C LYS A 102 -24.02 -1.15 -13.04
N THR A 103 -23.26 -0.47 -12.19
CA THR A 103 -22.13 0.36 -12.62
C THR A 103 -20.87 -0.04 -11.86
N ILE A 104 -19.80 -0.34 -12.59
CA ILE A 104 -18.46 -0.56 -12.03
C ILE A 104 -17.53 0.54 -12.53
N VAL A 105 -16.81 1.18 -11.61
CA VAL A 105 -15.79 2.18 -11.94
C VAL A 105 -14.44 1.69 -11.46
N PHE A 106 -13.55 1.34 -12.39
CA PHE A 106 -12.13 1.09 -12.08
C PHE A 106 -11.40 2.44 -12.07
N TRP A 107 -10.96 2.88 -10.89
CA TRP A 107 -10.33 4.18 -10.70
C TRP A 107 -8.85 4.04 -10.32
N GLY A 108 -7.96 4.48 -11.21
CA GLY A 108 -6.50 4.42 -11.03
C GLY A 108 -6.02 3.01 -10.70
N THR A 109 -6.55 2.00 -11.41
CA THR A 109 -6.31 0.58 -11.14
C THR A 109 -6.33 -0.25 -12.40
N ASN A 110 -5.53 -1.31 -12.39
CA ASN A 110 -5.40 -2.26 -13.48
C ASN A 110 -5.47 -3.72 -12.98
N PRO A 111 -6.63 -4.14 -12.43
CA PRO A 111 -6.80 -5.46 -11.82
C PRO A 111 -6.48 -6.63 -12.76
N VAL A 112 -6.76 -6.50 -14.06
CA VAL A 112 -6.45 -7.57 -15.04
C VAL A 112 -4.96 -7.95 -15.02
N VAL A 113 -4.07 -6.99 -14.71
CA VAL A 113 -2.63 -7.22 -14.56
C VAL A 113 -2.25 -7.46 -13.10
N SER A 114 -2.65 -6.59 -12.17
CA SER A 114 -2.17 -6.64 -10.78
C SER A 114 -2.64 -7.87 -10.01
N ASN A 115 -3.76 -8.48 -10.40
CA ASN A 115 -4.31 -9.68 -9.76
C ASN A 115 -3.54 -10.96 -10.09
N LYS A 116 -2.60 -10.92 -11.03
CA LYS A 116 -1.77 -12.10 -11.38
C LYS A 116 -0.87 -12.52 -10.22
N ILE A 117 -0.60 -11.61 -9.28
CA ILE A 117 0.35 -11.79 -8.18
C ILE A 117 -0.33 -11.48 -6.84
N ALA A 118 -0.09 -12.32 -5.83
CA ALA A 118 -0.66 -12.18 -4.49
C ALA A 118 0.41 -12.27 -3.38
N ILE A 119 0.01 -11.93 -2.14
CA ILE A 119 0.73 -12.40 -0.94
C ILE A 119 0.20 -13.81 -0.69
N GLY A 120 1.06 -14.81 -0.81
CA GLY A 120 0.64 -16.22 -0.88
C GLY A 120 0.50 -16.70 -2.34
N VAL A 121 0.10 -17.96 -2.51
CA VAL A 121 -0.18 -18.52 -3.85
C VAL A 121 -1.45 -17.87 -4.41
N PRO A 122 -1.39 -17.17 -5.57
CA PRO A 122 -2.57 -16.54 -6.15
C PRO A 122 -3.51 -17.59 -6.73
N MET A 123 -4.80 -17.53 -6.37
CA MET A 123 -5.80 -18.51 -6.82
C MET A 123 -6.46 -18.13 -8.16
N HIS A 124 -6.32 -16.87 -8.62
CA HIS A 124 -6.85 -16.35 -9.89
C HIS A 124 -8.38 -16.51 -10.09
N ASN A 125 -9.13 -16.73 -9.02
CA ASN A 125 -10.59 -16.86 -9.05
C ASN A 125 -11.33 -15.57 -9.45
N SER A 126 -10.73 -14.38 -9.25
CA SER A 126 -11.32 -13.09 -9.64
C SER A 126 -11.62 -13.02 -11.15
N TYR A 127 -10.83 -13.71 -11.99
CA TYR A 127 -10.99 -13.69 -13.44
C TYR A 127 -12.31 -14.32 -13.92
N ALA A 128 -12.88 -15.30 -13.20
CA ALA A 128 -14.19 -15.86 -13.56
C ALA A 128 -15.32 -14.83 -13.44
N TYR A 129 -15.24 -13.94 -12.43
CA TYR A 129 -16.19 -12.85 -12.26
C TYR A 129 -15.95 -11.73 -13.29
N TYR A 130 -14.71 -11.55 -13.76
CA TYR A 130 -14.40 -10.61 -14.85
C TYR A 130 -15.05 -11.05 -16.16
N GLU A 131 -15.03 -12.34 -16.49
CA GLU A 131 -15.79 -12.83 -17.65
C GLU A 131 -17.30 -12.58 -17.48
N THR A 132 -17.85 -12.80 -16.27
CA THR A 132 -19.26 -12.51 -15.98
C THR A 132 -19.62 -11.02 -16.17
N MET A 133 -18.78 -10.11 -15.66
CA MET A 133 -18.98 -8.66 -15.85
C MET A 133 -18.89 -8.26 -17.31
N LYS A 134 -17.95 -8.85 -18.05
CA LYS A 134 -17.77 -8.61 -19.48
C LYS A 134 -18.99 -9.06 -20.30
N GLU A 135 -19.59 -10.20 -19.95
CA GLU A 135 -20.84 -10.65 -20.57
C GLU A 135 -22.01 -9.72 -20.26
N LYS A 136 -22.13 -9.25 -19.01
CA LYS A 136 -23.15 -8.28 -18.61
C LYS A 136 -23.00 -6.95 -19.33
N PHE A 137 -21.76 -6.48 -19.49
CA PHE A 137 -21.45 -5.28 -20.26
C PHE A 137 -21.87 -5.41 -21.72
N LYS A 138 -21.58 -6.53 -22.38
CA LYS A 138 -22.01 -6.80 -23.78
C LYS A 138 -23.54 -6.83 -23.95
N LYS A 139 -24.29 -7.16 -22.90
CA LYS A 139 -25.76 -7.20 -22.89
C LYS A 139 -26.40 -5.89 -22.42
N ASP A 140 -25.60 -4.84 -22.18
CA ASP A 140 -26.07 -3.56 -21.60
C ASP A 140 -26.73 -3.71 -20.21
N GLU A 141 -26.41 -4.79 -19.49
CA GLU A 141 -26.88 -5.03 -18.12
C GLU A 141 -25.98 -4.36 -17.06
N MET A 142 -24.79 -3.93 -17.47
CA MET A 142 -23.77 -3.33 -16.61
C MET A 142 -22.97 -2.29 -17.39
N LYS A 143 -22.73 -1.13 -16.79
CA LYS A 143 -21.79 -0.12 -17.30
C LYS A 143 -20.44 -0.28 -16.63
N ILE A 144 -19.36 -0.19 -17.40
CA ILE A 144 -17.99 -0.28 -16.89
C ILE A 144 -17.22 0.97 -17.31
N TYR A 145 -16.70 1.70 -16.35
CA TYR A 145 -15.81 2.85 -16.55
C TYR A 145 -14.39 2.51 -16.12
N SER A 146 -13.43 3.14 -16.78
CA SER A 146 -12.02 3.15 -16.38
C SER A 146 -11.54 4.59 -16.33
N VAL A 147 -11.26 5.10 -15.13
CA VAL A 147 -10.66 6.42 -14.91
C VAL A 147 -9.18 6.20 -14.67
N ASP A 148 -8.34 6.53 -15.64
CA ASP A 148 -6.90 6.27 -15.57
C ASP A 148 -6.11 7.22 -16.49
N VAL A 149 -4.82 7.37 -16.24
CA VAL A 149 -3.94 8.30 -16.97
C VAL A 149 -3.54 7.77 -18.36
N TYR A 150 -3.77 6.48 -18.59
CA TYR A 150 -3.61 5.82 -19.88
C TYR A 150 -4.67 4.73 -20.04
N ARG A 151 -4.98 4.35 -21.29
CA ARG A 151 -5.91 3.24 -21.56
C ARG A 151 -5.21 1.92 -21.24
N ASN A 152 -5.45 1.39 -20.05
CA ASN A 152 -4.77 0.20 -19.54
C ASN A 152 -5.48 -1.12 -19.96
N GLU A 153 -4.86 -2.25 -19.64
CA GLU A 153 -5.34 -3.59 -20.00
C GLU A 153 -6.71 -3.92 -19.41
N THR A 154 -7.07 -3.34 -18.26
CA THR A 154 -8.42 -3.46 -17.68
C THR A 154 -9.44 -2.73 -18.55
N ALA A 155 -9.14 -1.51 -18.99
CA ALA A 155 -10.00 -0.76 -19.90
C ALA A 155 -10.19 -1.51 -21.24
N GLU A 156 -9.12 -2.07 -21.79
CA GLU A 156 -9.15 -2.85 -23.02
C GLU A 156 -9.92 -4.17 -22.86
N TYR A 157 -9.65 -4.93 -21.80
CA TYR A 157 -10.24 -6.23 -21.57
C TYR A 157 -11.77 -6.18 -21.47
N PHE A 158 -12.31 -5.16 -20.80
CA PHE A 158 -13.76 -4.94 -20.67
C PHE A 158 -14.36 -4.16 -21.83
N GLY A 159 -13.56 -3.44 -22.63
CA GLY A 159 -14.08 -2.42 -23.56
C GLY A 159 -14.71 -1.24 -22.81
N ALA A 160 -14.19 -0.92 -21.62
CA ALA A 160 -14.77 0.06 -20.70
C ALA A 160 -14.80 1.48 -21.30
N HIS A 161 -15.74 2.29 -20.80
CA HIS A 161 -15.74 3.74 -21.03
C HIS A 161 -14.51 4.35 -20.36
N TYR A 162 -13.50 4.67 -21.16
CA TYR A 162 -12.23 5.18 -20.67
C TYR A 162 -12.27 6.71 -20.53
N LEU A 163 -11.95 7.20 -19.34
CA LEU A 163 -11.84 8.62 -19.02
C LEU A 163 -10.38 8.95 -18.71
N ALA A 164 -9.75 9.69 -19.63
CA ALA A 164 -8.34 10.06 -19.56
C ALA A 164 -8.10 11.21 -18.58
N VAL A 165 -7.91 10.87 -17.30
CA VAL A 165 -7.62 11.85 -16.26
C VAL A 165 -6.16 12.28 -16.31
N ARG A 166 -5.87 13.58 -16.15
CA ARG A 166 -4.50 14.07 -16.00
C ARG A 166 -3.89 13.50 -14.70
N PRO A 167 -2.64 13.04 -14.71
CA PRO A 167 -1.99 12.54 -13.50
C PRO A 167 -2.08 13.52 -12.32
N CYS A 168 -2.33 13.00 -11.12
CA CYS A 168 -2.43 13.76 -9.87
C CYS A 168 -3.62 14.75 -9.78
N THR A 169 -4.66 14.60 -10.60
CA THR A 169 -5.83 15.52 -10.61
C THR A 169 -7.15 14.88 -10.19
N ASP A 170 -7.12 13.63 -9.72
CA ASP A 170 -8.29 12.86 -9.28
C ASP A 170 -9.15 13.60 -8.25
N THR A 171 -8.51 14.25 -7.27
CA THR A 171 -9.22 15.00 -6.23
C THR A 171 -10.11 16.10 -6.81
N ALA A 172 -9.64 16.82 -7.83
CA ALA A 172 -10.42 17.87 -8.48
C ALA A 172 -11.61 17.27 -9.25
N MET A 173 -11.37 16.17 -9.99
CA MET A 173 -12.45 15.44 -10.67
C MET A 173 -13.52 14.98 -9.68
N LEU A 174 -13.12 14.34 -8.58
CA LEU A 174 -14.03 13.82 -7.56
C LEU A 174 -14.86 14.93 -6.88
N ILE A 175 -14.23 16.06 -6.55
CA ILE A 175 -14.95 17.21 -5.96
C ILE A 175 -15.94 17.81 -6.96
N GLY A 176 -15.56 17.89 -8.25
CA GLY A 176 -16.47 18.31 -9.33
C GLY A 176 -17.72 17.46 -9.42
N LEU A 177 -17.55 16.14 -9.33
CA LEU A 177 -18.69 15.20 -9.31
C LEU A 177 -19.57 15.42 -8.06
N CYS A 178 -18.97 15.62 -6.88
CA CYS A 178 -19.71 15.93 -5.66
C CYS A 178 -20.54 17.21 -5.78
N GLU A 179 -19.94 18.28 -6.31
CA GLU A 179 -20.62 19.56 -6.53
C GLU A 179 -21.82 19.39 -7.47
N TYR A 180 -21.62 18.73 -8.61
CA TYR A 180 -22.69 18.46 -9.57
C TYR A 180 -23.84 17.65 -8.96
N LEU A 181 -23.53 16.60 -8.19
CA LEU A 181 -24.55 15.80 -7.50
C LEU A 181 -25.34 16.62 -6.49
N TYR A 182 -24.68 17.56 -5.80
CA TYR A 182 -25.33 18.47 -4.86
C TYR A 182 -26.25 19.46 -5.56
N GLU A 183 -25.73 20.20 -6.55
CA GLU A 183 -26.47 21.24 -7.28
C GLU A 183 -27.73 20.69 -7.95
N ASN A 184 -27.66 19.48 -8.50
CA ASN A 184 -28.78 18.84 -9.18
C ASN A 184 -29.67 18.00 -8.24
N GLY A 185 -29.41 17.99 -6.93
CA GLY A 185 -30.21 17.25 -5.95
C GLY A 185 -30.16 15.73 -6.11
N LEU A 186 -29.07 15.19 -6.70
CA LEU A 186 -28.90 13.78 -7.03
C LEU A 186 -28.23 12.95 -5.91
N TYR A 187 -27.66 13.62 -4.91
CA TYR A 187 -27.02 12.94 -3.77
C TYR A 187 -28.02 12.37 -2.76
N ASP A 188 -27.59 11.37 -1.99
CA ASP A 188 -28.36 10.73 -0.93
C ASP A 188 -28.35 11.55 0.37
N LYS A 189 -29.36 12.42 0.52
CA LYS A 189 -29.51 13.28 1.71
C LYS A 189 -29.62 12.48 3.01
N GLU A 190 -30.42 11.41 3.00
CA GLU A 190 -30.65 10.58 4.20
C GLU A 190 -29.36 9.89 4.64
N PHE A 191 -28.55 9.37 3.70
CA PHE A 191 -27.26 8.78 4.03
C PHE A 191 -26.32 9.81 4.65
N ILE A 192 -26.20 10.99 4.04
CA ILE A 192 -25.36 12.08 4.53
C ILE A 192 -25.77 12.49 5.96
N GLU A 193 -27.05 12.69 6.21
CA GLU A 193 -27.57 13.10 7.52
C GLU A 193 -27.36 12.05 8.62
N ARG A 194 -27.50 10.76 8.28
CA ARG A 194 -27.45 9.68 9.28
C ARG A 194 -26.07 9.12 9.55
N TYR A 195 -25.21 9.03 8.53
CA TYR A 195 -23.98 8.24 8.59
C TYR A 195 -22.71 9.06 8.39
N THR A 196 -22.81 10.39 8.25
CA THR A 196 -21.64 11.24 8.04
C THR A 196 -21.61 12.41 9.03
N VAL A 197 -20.44 13.05 9.14
CA VAL A 197 -20.24 14.28 9.91
C VAL A 197 -19.40 15.25 9.09
N GLY A 198 -19.71 16.55 9.18
CA GLY A 198 -18.93 17.61 8.54
C GLY A 198 -19.28 17.91 7.08
N PHE A 199 -20.38 17.36 6.54
CA PHE A 199 -20.84 17.63 5.17
C PHE A 199 -21.01 19.13 4.89
N ASP A 200 -21.56 19.90 5.84
CA ASP A 200 -21.75 21.35 5.65
C ASP A 200 -20.44 22.10 5.39
N LYS A 201 -19.34 21.73 6.06
CA LYS A 201 -18.02 22.33 5.84
C LYS A 201 -17.46 21.99 4.47
N PHE A 202 -17.70 20.77 3.99
CA PHE A 202 -17.29 20.36 2.65
C PHE A 202 -18.14 21.05 1.57
N LYS A 203 -19.46 21.16 1.81
CA LYS A 203 -20.42 21.89 0.99
C LYS A 203 -20.06 23.35 0.81
N GLU A 204 -19.69 24.05 1.89
CA GLU A 204 -19.22 25.44 1.79
C GLU A 204 -17.99 25.57 0.87
N TYR A 205 -17.11 24.57 0.85
CA TYR A 205 -15.93 24.56 -0.01
C TYR A 205 -16.25 24.26 -1.47
N PHE A 206 -17.02 23.20 -1.75
CA PHE A 206 -17.29 22.83 -3.15
C PHE A 206 -18.28 23.77 -3.84
N THR A 207 -19.19 24.40 -3.09
CA THR A 207 -20.09 25.44 -3.65
C THR A 207 -19.39 26.80 -3.82
N GLY A 208 -18.18 26.97 -3.28
CA GLY A 208 -17.43 28.22 -3.30
C GLY A 208 -17.85 29.23 -2.23
N ALA A 209 -18.78 28.91 -1.32
CA ALA A 209 -19.17 29.79 -0.22
C ALA A 209 -17.98 30.11 0.72
N LYS A 210 -17.01 29.21 0.84
CA LYS A 210 -15.82 29.37 1.68
C LYS A 210 -14.70 30.18 1.03
N ASP A 211 -14.48 30.03 -0.28
CA ASP A 211 -13.28 30.52 -0.97
C ASP A 211 -13.55 31.30 -2.26
N GLY A 212 -14.82 31.52 -2.61
CA GLY A 212 -15.26 32.25 -3.81
C GLY A 212 -15.15 31.45 -5.11
N VAL A 213 -14.73 30.18 -5.08
CA VAL A 213 -14.55 29.36 -6.29
C VAL A 213 -15.52 28.18 -6.26
N LYS A 214 -16.55 28.22 -7.10
CA LYS A 214 -17.43 27.07 -7.30
C LYS A 214 -16.65 25.94 -7.97
N LYS A 215 -16.71 24.74 -7.40
CA LYS A 215 -15.97 23.55 -7.86
C LYS A 215 -16.83 22.71 -8.82
N ASP A 216 -17.42 23.36 -9.81
CA ASP A 216 -18.33 22.72 -10.78
C ASP A 216 -17.60 21.83 -11.81
N LEU A 217 -18.35 21.24 -12.74
CA LEU A 217 -17.79 20.40 -13.79
C LEU A 217 -16.83 21.15 -14.73
N ALA A 218 -17.07 22.43 -15.00
CA ALA A 218 -16.18 23.25 -15.83
C ALA A 218 -14.84 23.49 -15.12
N TRP A 219 -14.88 23.80 -13.82
CA TRP A 219 -13.70 23.89 -12.96
C TRP A 219 -12.92 22.58 -12.94
N ALA A 220 -13.61 21.46 -12.70
CA ALA A 220 -12.99 20.15 -12.64
C ALA A 220 -12.38 19.74 -13.99
N SER A 221 -13.12 19.92 -15.09
CA SER A 221 -12.67 19.61 -16.46
C SER A 221 -11.39 20.35 -16.83
N LYS A 222 -11.33 21.66 -16.51
CA LYS A 222 -10.13 22.47 -16.73
C LYS A 222 -8.89 21.90 -16.05
N ILE A 223 -9.05 21.33 -14.86
CA ILE A 223 -7.95 20.77 -14.06
C ILE A 223 -7.62 19.34 -14.50
N CYS A 224 -8.63 18.47 -14.52
CA CYS A 224 -8.44 17.04 -14.71
C CYS A 224 -8.34 16.60 -16.18
N GLY A 225 -8.74 17.46 -17.12
CA GLY A 225 -8.64 17.21 -18.55
C GLY A 225 -9.74 16.34 -19.15
N VAL A 226 -10.64 15.76 -18.34
CA VAL A 226 -11.83 15.05 -18.81
C VAL A 226 -12.90 16.07 -19.20
N SER A 227 -13.59 15.88 -20.33
CA SER A 227 -14.55 16.89 -20.81
C SER A 227 -15.75 17.05 -19.86
N GLU A 228 -16.35 18.24 -19.79
CA GLU A 228 -17.56 18.49 -19.00
C GLU A 228 -18.68 17.50 -19.35
N LYS A 229 -18.81 17.15 -20.64
CA LYS A 229 -19.78 16.17 -21.12
C LYS A 229 -19.55 14.80 -20.49
N GLU A 230 -18.32 14.29 -20.53
CA GLU A 230 -17.99 12.98 -19.95
C GLU A 230 -18.12 12.97 -18.43
N LEU A 231 -17.74 14.07 -17.76
CA LEU A 231 -17.93 14.21 -16.31
C LEU A 231 -19.40 14.19 -15.93
N LYS A 232 -20.25 14.88 -16.71
CA LYS A 232 -21.70 14.89 -16.53
C LYS A 232 -22.29 13.50 -16.73
N GLU A 233 -21.92 12.82 -17.82
CA GLU A 233 -22.38 11.46 -18.15
C GLU A 233 -22.00 10.45 -17.06
N LEU A 234 -20.78 10.57 -16.52
CA LEU A 234 -20.34 9.78 -15.38
C LEU A 234 -21.22 10.11 -14.16
N ALA A 235 -21.33 11.38 -13.76
CA ALA A 235 -22.09 11.78 -12.57
C ALA A 235 -23.55 11.32 -12.62
N ASP A 236 -24.23 11.52 -13.76
CA ASP A 236 -25.60 11.08 -13.99
C ASP A 236 -25.73 9.55 -13.91
N THR A 237 -24.70 8.81 -14.36
CA THR A 237 -24.68 7.36 -14.24
C THR A 237 -24.51 6.93 -12.78
N LEU A 238 -23.56 7.52 -12.04
CA LEU A 238 -23.32 7.16 -10.64
C LEU A 238 -24.53 7.49 -9.75
N ALA A 239 -25.25 8.58 -10.06
CA ALA A 239 -26.45 9.02 -9.35
C ALA A 239 -27.60 7.98 -9.35
N LYS A 240 -27.53 6.92 -10.17
CA LYS A 240 -28.50 5.80 -10.14
C LYS A 240 -28.38 4.92 -8.89
N LYS A 241 -27.34 5.11 -8.07
CA LYS A 241 -27.12 4.43 -6.78
C LYS A 241 -27.07 2.91 -6.91
N ASP A 242 -26.37 2.44 -7.92
CA ASP A 242 -26.13 1.03 -8.24
C ASP A 242 -24.63 0.76 -8.51
N THR A 243 -23.76 1.54 -7.86
CA THR A 243 -22.35 1.69 -8.22
C THR A 243 -21.42 0.97 -7.26
N LEU A 244 -20.38 0.33 -7.82
CA LEU A 244 -19.16 -0.01 -7.10
C LEU A 244 -17.97 0.74 -7.71
N ILE A 245 -17.26 1.50 -6.87
CA ILE A 245 -15.99 2.12 -7.24
C ILE A 245 -14.84 1.23 -6.74
N VAL A 246 -14.04 0.72 -7.65
CA VAL A 246 -12.86 -0.12 -7.36
C VAL A 246 -11.61 0.73 -7.57
N THR A 247 -10.88 0.98 -6.50
CA THR A 247 -9.68 1.84 -6.54
C THR A 247 -8.41 1.04 -6.34
N GLY A 248 -7.36 1.47 -7.04
CA GLY A 248 -6.00 0.97 -6.85
C GLY A 248 -5.21 1.84 -5.88
N TYR A 249 -4.00 1.41 -5.57
CA TYR A 249 -3.09 2.16 -4.69
C TYR A 249 -2.35 3.32 -5.38
N ALA A 250 -2.43 3.45 -6.70
CA ALA A 250 -1.68 4.46 -7.44
C ALA A 250 -2.06 5.88 -7.02
N ILE A 251 -3.36 6.18 -6.89
CA ILE A 251 -3.86 7.54 -6.62
C ILE A 251 -3.54 8.05 -5.20
N GLN A 252 -3.04 7.21 -4.30
CA GLN A 252 -2.53 7.65 -2.99
C GLN A 252 -0.99 7.67 -2.92
N ARG A 253 -0.28 7.16 -3.93
CA ARG A 253 1.20 7.10 -3.94
C ARG A 253 1.79 8.32 -4.64
N GLN A 254 1.34 9.49 -4.19
CA GLN A 254 1.69 10.79 -4.75
C GLN A 254 1.64 11.85 -3.65
N HIS A 255 2.12 13.05 -3.95
CA HIS A 255 2.01 14.18 -3.02
C HIS A 255 0.53 14.47 -2.74
N HIS A 256 0.16 14.63 -1.46
CA HIS A 256 -1.23 14.78 -1.00
C HIS A 256 -2.14 13.59 -1.36
N GLY A 257 -1.58 12.37 -1.45
CA GLY A 257 -2.33 11.17 -1.83
C GLY A 257 -3.51 10.83 -0.92
N GLU A 258 -3.53 11.33 0.31
CA GLU A 258 -4.66 11.25 1.24
C GLU A 258 -5.93 11.85 0.63
N MET A 259 -5.80 12.93 -0.13
CA MET A 259 -6.92 13.74 -0.62
C MET A 259 -7.72 13.03 -1.70
N ALA A 260 -7.09 12.22 -2.56
CA ALA A 260 -7.79 11.48 -3.60
C ALA A 260 -8.70 10.42 -3.00
N TYR A 261 -8.19 9.63 -2.05
CA TYR A 261 -9.02 8.64 -1.34
C TYR A 261 -10.10 9.30 -0.50
N TRP A 262 -9.79 10.38 0.22
CA TRP A 262 -10.79 11.05 1.04
C TRP A 262 -11.92 11.64 0.20
N ALA A 263 -11.61 12.29 -0.93
CA ALA A 263 -12.62 12.79 -1.87
C ALA A 263 -13.46 11.65 -2.47
N LEU A 264 -12.86 10.49 -2.73
CA LEU A 264 -13.58 9.32 -3.22
C LEU A 264 -14.57 8.75 -2.20
N ILE A 265 -14.17 8.70 -0.92
CA ILE A 265 -15.06 8.30 0.17
C ILE A 265 -16.22 9.29 0.30
N ALA A 266 -15.94 10.59 0.18
CA ALA A 266 -16.97 11.62 0.19
C ALA A 266 -17.97 11.45 -0.98
N LEU A 267 -17.47 11.20 -2.20
CA LEU A 267 -18.32 10.88 -3.35
C LEU A 267 -19.17 9.63 -3.09
N ALA A 268 -18.57 8.54 -2.61
CA ALA A 268 -19.28 7.29 -2.32
C ALA A 268 -20.36 7.48 -1.23
N ALA A 269 -20.10 8.31 -0.21
CA ALA A 269 -21.08 8.68 0.80
C ALA A 269 -22.23 9.51 0.21
N MET A 270 -21.93 10.47 -0.68
CA MET A 270 -22.95 11.24 -1.40
C MET A 270 -23.81 10.38 -2.34
N LEU A 271 -23.27 9.29 -2.89
CA LEU A 271 -24.06 8.32 -3.65
C LEU A 271 -24.95 7.44 -2.75
N GLY A 272 -24.60 7.30 -1.48
CA GLY A 272 -25.37 6.51 -0.50
C GLY A 272 -25.28 4.99 -0.70
N ASP A 273 -24.25 4.50 -1.39
CA ASP A 273 -24.09 3.08 -1.73
C ASP A 273 -23.23 2.29 -0.72
N ILE A 274 -22.59 2.98 0.24
CA ILE A 274 -21.77 2.36 1.28
C ILE A 274 -22.63 1.42 2.15
N GLY A 275 -22.16 0.19 2.34
CA GLY A 275 -22.82 -0.84 3.16
C GLY A 275 -23.88 -1.66 2.42
N LYS A 276 -24.22 -1.32 1.17
CA LYS A 276 -25.13 -2.11 0.35
C LYS A 276 -24.40 -3.24 -0.36
N THR A 277 -25.05 -4.40 -0.50
CA THR A 277 -24.48 -5.58 -1.16
C THR A 277 -23.95 -5.23 -2.55
N GLY A 278 -22.67 -5.59 -2.80
CA GLY A 278 -22.02 -5.40 -4.10
C GLY A 278 -21.70 -3.96 -4.51
N ARG A 279 -21.98 -2.96 -3.67
CA ARG A 279 -21.90 -1.52 -4.01
C ARG A 279 -21.02 -0.75 -3.04
N GLY A 280 -20.87 0.55 -3.29
CA GLY A 280 -20.06 1.47 -2.51
C GLY A 280 -18.68 1.63 -3.11
N TYR A 281 -17.64 1.44 -2.31
CA TYR A 281 -16.26 1.53 -2.78
C TYR A 281 -15.39 0.43 -2.19
N VAL A 282 -14.31 0.11 -2.91
CA VAL A 282 -13.27 -0.82 -2.48
C VAL A 282 -11.91 -0.18 -2.72
N MET A 283 -11.08 -0.16 -1.66
CA MET A 283 -9.69 0.30 -1.70
C MET A 283 -8.70 -0.80 -1.31
N ASN A 284 -9.12 -2.06 -1.32
CA ASN A 284 -8.33 -3.18 -0.79
C ASN A 284 -7.76 -4.09 -1.89
N ASP A 285 -6.46 -4.37 -1.75
CA ASP A 285 -5.67 -5.41 -2.43
C ASP A 285 -6.30 -6.81 -2.47
N GLN A 286 -7.10 -7.20 -1.48
CA GLN A 286 -7.64 -8.56 -1.38
C GLN A 286 -8.71 -8.81 -2.45
N MET A 287 -9.47 -7.80 -2.87
CA MET A 287 -10.43 -7.96 -3.99
C MET A 287 -9.71 -8.24 -5.31
N HIS A 288 -8.45 -7.82 -5.37
CA HIS A 288 -7.53 -8.01 -6.47
C HIS A 288 -6.87 -9.40 -6.40
N LYS A 289 -6.42 -9.85 -5.23
CA LYS A 289 -5.46 -10.96 -5.15
C LYS A 289 -6.06 -12.35 -4.97
N ASN A 290 -7.09 -12.46 -4.14
CA ASN A 290 -7.76 -13.71 -3.85
C ASN A 290 -9.23 -13.34 -3.62
N ALA A 291 -10.05 -13.46 -4.66
CA ALA A 291 -11.50 -13.36 -4.57
C ALA A 291 -12.05 -14.56 -3.79
N ASP A 292 -11.57 -14.79 -2.57
CA ASP A 292 -11.72 -16.08 -1.93
C ASP A 292 -13.18 -16.31 -1.58
N ILE A 293 -13.71 -17.32 -2.24
CA ILE A 293 -14.92 -18.03 -1.91
C ILE A 293 -14.74 -18.51 -0.47
N SER A 294 -15.33 -17.72 0.43
CA SER A 294 -15.79 -18.08 1.77
C SER A 294 -14.84 -17.94 2.98
N PHE A 295 -13.50 -17.88 2.84
CA PHE A 295 -12.59 -17.95 4.00
C PHE A 295 -12.98 -19.06 5.02
N ILE A 296 -13.61 -20.14 4.56
CA ILE A 296 -14.09 -21.24 5.43
C ILE A 296 -12.89 -22.06 5.93
N ALA A 297 -11.76 -22.03 5.22
CA ALA A 297 -10.55 -22.75 5.59
C ALA A 297 -9.82 -22.06 6.77
N PRO A 298 -9.19 -22.83 7.68
CA PRO A 298 -8.38 -22.28 8.74
C PRO A 298 -7.17 -21.53 8.18
N LYS A 299 -6.85 -20.37 8.77
CA LYS A 299 -5.65 -19.61 8.40
C LYS A 299 -4.40 -20.34 8.89
N LEU A 300 -3.55 -20.77 7.97
CA LEU A 300 -2.25 -21.33 8.32
C LEU A 300 -1.32 -20.23 8.88
N GLN A 301 -0.92 -20.36 10.14
CA GLN A 301 -0.03 -19.40 10.80
C GLN A 301 1.44 -19.71 10.53
N ALA A 302 2.22 -18.68 10.20
CA ALA A 302 3.68 -18.75 10.20
C ALA A 302 4.24 -18.66 11.62
N PHE A 303 5.51 -19.07 11.81
CA PHE A 303 6.17 -18.91 13.10
C PHE A 303 6.29 -17.42 13.51
N ASN A 304 6.35 -17.18 14.82
CA ASN A 304 6.48 -15.84 15.38
C ASN A 304 7.97 -15.41 15.41
N PRO A 305 8.34 -14.27 14.80
CA PRO A 305 9.71 -13.74 14.90
C PRO A 305 10.07 -13.25 16.30
N ALA A 306 9.12 -13.06 17.21
CA ALA A 306 9.42 -12.75 18.61
C ALA A 306 10.16 -13.91 19.29
N VAL A 307 11.12 -13.56 20.13
CA VAL A 307 11.80 -14.52 21.00
C VAL A 307 10.84 -14.92 22.12
N ASN A 308 10.75 -16.23 22.41
CA ASN A 308 9.90 -16.74 23.48
C ASN A 308 10.39 -16.24 24.84
N GLU A 309 9.47 -15.88 25.74
CA GLU A 309 9.76 -15.30 27.06
C GLU A 309 10.74 -16.13 27.90
N LYS A 310 10.72 -17.46 27.78
CA LYS A 310 11.66 -18.33 28.51
C LYS A 310 13.13 -18.10 28.17
N TYR A 311 13.42 -17.48 27.02
CA TYR A 311 14.78 -17.12 26.61
C TYR A 311 15.14 -15.68 26.93
N LEU A 312 14.18 -14.85 27.34
CA LEU A 312 14.36 -13.45 27.67
C LEU A 312 14.71 -13.26 29.14
N ALA A 313 15.53 -12.26 29.46
CA ALA A 313 15.83 -11.89 30.84
C ALA A 313 14.55 -11.46 31.60
N PRO A 314 14.41 -11.79 32.91
CA PRO A 314 15.44 -12.41 33.75
C PRO A 314 15.53 -13.95 33.67
N GLN A 315 14.59 -14.65 33.05
CA GLN A 315 14.56 -16.13 33.03
C GLN A 315 15.59 -16.74 32.06
N GLY A 316 15.91 -16.03 30.98
CA GLY A 316 16.88 -16.42 29.96
C GLY A 316 18.00 -15.41 29.77
N LYS A 317 18.80 -15.61 28.72
CA LYS A 317 20.04 -14.86 28.45
C LYS A 317 19.87 -13.70 27.46
N LEU A 318 18.74 -13.62 26.77
CA LEU A 318 18.52 -12.62 25.71
C LEU A 318 17.82 -11.38 26.27
N ALA A 319 18.20 -10.20 25.80
CA ALA A 319 17.52 -8.97 26.16
C ALA A 319 16.14 -8.89 25.50
N LYS A 320 15.18 -8.22 26.16
CA LYS A 320 13.90 -7.90 25.53
C LYS A 320 14.13 -6.90 24.38
N ALA A 321 13.59 -7.21 23.20
CA ALA A 321 13.78 -6.37 22.02
C ALA A 321 13.24 -4.95 22.23
N LYS A 322 14.05 -3.93 21.91
CA LYS A 322 13.65 -2.53 21.87
C LYS A 322 13.65 -2.03 20.43
N TYR A 323 12.55 -1.47 19.96
CA TYR A 323 12.44 -0.94 18.59
C TYR A 323 12.53 0.58 18.56
N HIS A 324 13.10 1.10 17.48
CA HIS A 324 12.99 2.50 17.09
C HIS A 324 12.16 2.55 15.81
N GLU A 325 11.09 3.34 15.81
CA GLU A 325 10.17 3.40 14.68
C GLU A 325 10.38 4.67 13.87
N ILE A 326 10.50 4.52 12.55
CA ILE A 326 10.45 5.64 11.60
C ILE A 326 9.28 5.45 10.63
N PRO A 327 8.68 6.53 10.11
CA PRO A 327 7.74 6.38 8.99
C PRO A 327 8.39 5.69 7.80
N ASN A 328 7.66 4.79 7.15
CA ASN A 328 8.07 4.21 5.88
C ASN A 328 8.43 5.32 4.86
N SER A 329 9.39 5.05 3.97
CA SER A 329 10.00 6.01 3.03
C SER A 329 10.89 7.10 3.64
N ARG A 330 11.12 7.12 4.96
CA ARG A 330 12.05 8.04 5.64
C ARG A 330 13.43 7.45 5.95
N LEU A 331 13.74 6.22 5.51
CA LEU A 331 15.05 5.60 5.73
C LEU A 331 16.21 6.49 5.23
N ILE A 332 16.11 6.99 4.00
CA ILE A 332 17.17 7.80 3.39
C ILE A 332 17.35 9.11 4.17
N ASP A 333 16.25 9.71 4.64
CA ASP A 333 16.28 10.91 5.48
C ASP A 333 16.96 10.61 6.82
N ALA A 334 16.64 9.47 7.44
CA ALA A 334 17.23 9.06 8.71
C ALA A 334 18.75 8.84 8.63
N ILE A 335 19.21 8.24 7.54
CA ILE A 335 20.65 8.02 7.31
C ILE A 335 21.37 9.36 7.04
N MET A 336 20.73 10.27 6.31
CA MET A 336 21.36 11.53 5.92
C MET A 336 21.35 12.58 7.02
N GLU A 337 20.31 12.60 7.87
CA GLU A 337 20.05 13.62 8.89
C GLU A 337 19.62 12.97 10.22
N PRO A 338 20.49 12.16 10.88
CA PRO A 338 20.16 11.57 12.18
C PRO A 338 19.92 12.66 13.23
N GLY A 339 18.93 12.45 14.10
CA GLY A 339 18.49 13.42 15.11
C GLY A 339 17.45 14.44 14.63
N LYS A 340 17.15 14.50 13.32
CA LYS A 340 16.09 15.37 12.79
C LYS A 340 14.72 14.98 13.32
N GLU A 341 13.96 15.96 13.81
CA GLU A 341 12.55 15.78 14.16
C GLU A 341 11.66 15.90 12.93
N ILE A 342 10.70 14.99 12.80
CA ILE A 342 9.62 15.06 11.82
C ILE A 342 8.28 14.83 12.51
N GLU A 343 7.19 15.26 11.87
CA GLU A 343 5.84 14.98 12.32
C GLU A 343 5.15 13.98 11.39
N ARG A 344 4.41 13.04 11.97
CA ARG A 344 3.47 12.17 11.26
C ARG A 344 2.26 11.92 12.14
N ASN A 345 1.07 12.16 11.60
CA ASN A 345 -0.19 11.85 12.27
C ASN A 345 -0.27 12.47 13.69
N GLY A 346 0.11 13.76 13.81
CA GLY A 346 0.12 14.49 15.08
C GLY A 346 1.19 14.04 16.09
N LYS A 347 2.12 13.15 15.71
CA LYS A 347 3.19 12.65 16.57
C LYS A 347 4.56 13.05 16.03
N LYS A 348 5.46 13.40 16.94
CA LYS A 348 6.88 13.66 16.64
C LYS A 348 7.67 12.35 16.58
N TYR A 349 8.59 12.28 15.61
CA TYR A 349 9.56 11.20 15.45
C TYR A 349 10.96 11.81 15.32
N VAL A 350 11.92 11.25 16.05
CA VAL A 350 13.34 11.61 15.93
C VAL A 350 14.01 10.56 15.05
N MET A 351 14.69 11.00 13.99
CA MET A 351 15.40 10.09 13.10
C MET A 351 16.56 9.40 13.82
N PRO A 352 16.63 8.06 13.84
CA PRO A 352 17.68 7.31 14.54
C PRO A 352 19.01 7.39 13.79
N HIS A 353 20.11 7.23 14.52
CA HIS A 353 21.44 7.11 13.92
C HIS A 353 21.73 5.67 13.51
N ILE A 354 21.31 5.32 12.29
CA ILE A 354 21.53 3.99 11.71
C ILE A 354 23.01 3.84 11.31
N ARG A 355 23.65 2.76 11.75
CA ARG A 355 25.08 2.46 11.45
C ARG A 355 25.27 1.16 10.69
N VAL A 356 24.44 0.16 10.96
CA VAL A 356 24.48 -1.15 10.32
C VAL A 356 23.13 -1.46 9.71
N MET A 357 23.13 -1.92 8.47
CA MET A 357 21.93 -2.40 7.79
C MET A 357 22.01 -3.91 7.60
N PHE A 358 21.01 -4.62 8.12
CA PHE A 358 20.81 -6.03 7.77
C PHE A 358 19.65 -6.13 6.78
N ASN A 359 19.91 -6.73 5.62
CA ASN A 359 18.95 -6.91 4.56
C ASN A 359 18.77 -8.40 4.22
N ALA A 360 17.53 -8.81 3.94
CA ALA A 360 17.21 -10.17 3.52
C ALA A 360 16.15 -10.14 2.42
N ASN A 361 16.54 -10.57 1.20
CA ASN A 361 15.69 -10.66 0.01
C ASN A 361 14.86 -9.39 -0.28
N GLY A 362 15.51 -8.24 -0.39
CA GLY A 362 14.84 -6.96 -0.67
C GLY A 362 15.77 -5.99 -1.37
N SER A 363 15.25 -5.19 -2.29
CA SER A 363 16.07 -4.17 -2.96
C SER A 363 15.73 -2.76 -2.44
N THR A 364 16.70 -2.12 -1.81
CA THR A 364 16.58 -0.73 -1.34
C THR A 364 16.40 0.20 -2.55
N PHE A 365 17.12 -0.06 -3.64
CA PHE A 365 17.19 0.84 -4.80
C PHE A 365 16.01 0.72 -5.75
N THR A 366 15.25 -0.37 -5.71
CA THR A 366 14.00 -0.49 -6.51
C THR A 366 12.78 0.02 -5.76
N ARG A 367 12.83 0.12 -4.43
CA ARG A 367 11.70 0.60 -3.61
C ARG A 367 11.76 2.09 -3.26
N HIS A 368 12.97 2.66 -3.08
CA HIS A 368 13.12 4.06 -2.69
C HIS A 368 13.18 4.98 -3.90
N PRO A 369 12.50 6.14 -3.87
CA PRO A 369 12.67 7.18 -4.89
C PRO A 369 14.07 7.81 -4.78
N ASP A 370 14.49 8.46 -5.87
CA ASP A 370 15.80 9.12 -5.99
C ASP A 370 16.97 8.19 -5.66
N THR A 371 17.27 7.31 -6.63
CA THR A 371 18.32 6.29 -6.50
C THR A 371 19.70 6.90 -6.21
N ASN A 372 20.03 8.07 -6.78
CA ASN A 372 21.33 8.70 -6.55
C ASN A 372 21.47 9.15 -5.10
N ARG A 373 20.45 9.80 -4.54
CA ARG A 373 20.43 10.15 -3.11
C ARG A 373 20.46 8.91 -2.21
N ALA A 374 19.76 7.85 -2.59
CA ALA A 374 19.80 6.59 -1.85
C ALA A 374 21.21 5.98 -1.84
N VAL A 375 21.94 6.02 -2.96
CA VAL A 375 23.34 5.55 -3.03
C VAL A 375 24.24 6.38 -2.10
N GLU A 376 24.12 7.70 -2.11
CA GLU A 376 24.91 8.57 -1.21
C GLU A 376 24.60 8.31 0.27
N ALA A 377 23.33 8.05 0.61
CA ALA A 377 22.97 7.67 1.96
C ALA A 377 23.59 6.32 2.36
N MET A 378 23.47 5.30 1.49
CA MET A 378 24.00 3.96 1.78
C MET A 378 25.52 3.96 2.01
N LYS A 379 26.28 4.85 1.36
CA LYS A 379 27.73 5.04 1.61
C LYS A 379 28.08 5.57 3.00
N LYS A 380 27.11 6.16 3.74
CA LYS A 380 27.30 6.64 5.12
C LYS A 380 27.10 5.57 6.17
N ILE A 381 26.55 4.42 5.78
CA ILE A 381 26.36 3.27 6.67
C ILE A 381 27.72 2.60 6.87
N GLU A 382 28.03 2.25 8.12
CA GLU A 382 29.33 1.66 8.49
C GLU A 382 29.48 0.23 7.97
N ALA A 383 28.37 -0.51 7.91
CA ALA A 383 28.34 -1.84 7.30
C ALA A 383 26.93 -2.23 6.80
N ILE A 384 26.88 -2.83 5.62
CA ILE A 384 25.68 -3.39 5.02
C ILE A 384 25.88 -4.90 4.82
N ILE A 385 25.02 -5.69 5.45
CA ILE A 385 25.00 -7.15 5.35
C ILE A 385 23.73 -7.54 4.59
N THR A 386 23.89 -8.28 3.49
CA THR A 386 22.75 -8.70 2.65
C THR A 386 22.74 -10.20 2.45
N THR A 387 21.63 -10.84 2.82
CA THR A 387 21.32 -12.22 2.42
C THR A 387 20.45 -12.18 1.16
N GLU A 388 20.93 -12.73 0.05
CA GLU A 388 20.26 -12.62 -1.24
C GLU A 388 20.68 -13.77 -2.18
N PRO A 389 19.75 -14.42 -2.91
CA PRO A 389 20.08 -15.43 -3.93
C PRO A 389 20.73 -14.86 -5.21
N PHE A 390 20.56 -13.56 -5.47
CA PHE A 390 21.01 -12.89 -6.69
C PHE A 390 21.97 -11.72 -6.44
N TRP A 391 22.84 -11.42 -7.42
CA TRP A 391 23.71 -10.23 -7.40
C TRP A 391 22.96 -8.93 -7.71
N THR A 392 22.00 -8.58 -6.85
CA THR A 392 21.16 -7.36 -6.95
C THR A 392 21.95 -6.08 -6.73
N SER A 393 21.35 -4.93 -7.04
CA SER A 393 21.94 -3.61 -6.75
C SER A 393 22.23 -3.40 -5.27
N THR A 394 21.39 -3.92 -4.36
CA THR A 394 21.70 -3.92 -2.92
C THR A 394 22.92 -4.77 -2.62
N ALA A 395 22.97 -6.01 -3.10
CA ALA A 395 24.11 -6.90 -2.86
C ALA A 395 25.43 -6.31 -3.36
N ARG A 396 25.43 -5.63 -4.51
CA ARG A 396 26.62 -4.96 -5.07
C ARG A 396 27.10 -3.75 -4.28
N LEU A 397 26.24 -3.15 -3.45
CA LEU A 397 26.57 -2.02 -2.57
C LEU A 397 26.73 -2.46 -1.10
N SER A 398 26.73 -3.76 -0.84
CA SER A 398 26.93 -4.33 0.50
C SER A 398 28.38 -4.65 0.77
N ASP A 399 28.77 -4.62 2.04
CA ASP A 399 30.11 -5.04 2.49
C ASP A 399 30.19 -6.57 2.62
N ILE A 400 29.09 -7.22 3.03
CA ILE A 400 29.00 -8.67 3.15
C ILE A 400 27.76 -9.17 2.42
N VAL A 401 27.97 -10.12 1.50
CA VAL A 401 26.89 -10.80 0.77
C VAL A 401 26.88 -12.27 1.15
N LEU A 402 25.73 -12.74 1.63
CA LEU A 402 25.49 -14.13 2.03
C LEU A 402 24.51 -14.76 1.03
N PRO A 403 24.93 -15.76 0.22
CA PRO A 403 24.04 -16.37 -0.76
C PRO A 403 22.94 -17.16 -0.04
N ALA A 404 21.68 -16.89 -0.38
CA ALA A 404 20.51 -17.56 0.19
C ALA A 404 19.88 -18.54 -0.79
N ALA A 405 19.27 -19.61 -0.28
CA ALA A 405 18.53 -20.58 -1.07
C ALA A 405 17.22 -20.00 -1.62
N LEU A 406 16.86 -20.37 -2.84
CA LEU A 406 15.58 -20.13 -3.48
C LEU A 406 14.48 -21.04 -2.90
N GLU A 407 13.22 -20.72 -3.21
CA GLU A 407 12.07 -21.52 -2.78
C GLU A 407 12.13 -22.96 -3.29
N CYS A 408 12.59 -23.18 -4.53
CA CYS A 408 12.69 -24.52 -5.12
C CYS A 408 13.84 -25.38 -4.56
N GLU A 409 14.72 -24.80 -3.73
CA GLU A 409 15.88 -25.49 -3.14
C GLU A 409 15.62 -25.91 -1.69
N ARG A 410 14.40 -25.70 -1.19
CA ARG A 410 14.00 -25.98 0.20
C ARG A 410 12.58 -26.50 0.30
N THR A 411 12.25 -27.13 1.44
CA THR A 411 10.90 -27.60 1.75
C THR A 411 10.20 -26.59 2.66
N ASP A 412 8.96 -26.22 2.34
CA ASP A 412 8.12 -25.32 3.13
C ASP A 412 6.62 -25.61 2.90
N ILE A 413 5.75 -24.82 3.53
CA ILE A 413 4.28 -24.85 3.39
C ILE A 413 3.76 -23.41 3.20
N GLU A 414 2.67 -23.19 2.46
CA GLU A 414 2.03 -21.88 2.25
C GLU A 414 0.51 -21.92 2.49
#